data_AF-A0A258B638-F1
#
_entry.id   AF-A0A258B638-F1
#
_cell.length_a   1.000
_cell.length_b   1.000
_cell.length_c   1.000
_cell.angle_alpha   90.00
_cell.angle_beta   90.00
_cell.angle_gamma   90.00
#
_symmetry.space_group_name_H-M   'P 1'
#
loop_
_entity.id
_entity.type
_entity.pdbx_description
1 polymer ?
#
loop_
_entity_poly.entity_id
_entity_poly.type
_entity_poly.pdbx_seq_one_letter_code
_entity_poly.pdbx_strand_id
1 'polypeptide(L)'
;MASIRVADEPAFVLHSIPYKETSLILDVFTRQYGRMALIAKGAKRPHSTLRPVLQRFQPLLVSWSGKSELRTLTKSEWVGGT
;
A
#
# COMPACT_ATOMS: atom_id res chain seq x y z
N MET A 1 12.43 5.78 -19.84
CA MET A 1 11.82 6.84 -19.00
C MET A 1 11.74 6.36 -17.55
N ALA A 2 12.33 7.06 -16.58
CA ALA A 2 12.41 6.62 -15.18
C ALA A 2 11.02 6.48 -14.53
N SER A 3 10.73 5.33 -13.90
CA SER A 3 9.50 5.07 -13.14
C SER A 3 9.49 5.92 -11.86
N ILE A 4 8.35 6.53 -11.51
CA ILE A 4 8.20 7.25 -10.24
C ILE A 4 8.29 6.22 -9.12
N ARG A 5 9.18 6.47 -8.15
CA ARG A 5 9.32 5.70 -6.92
C ARG A 5 9.17 6.66 -5.74
N VAL A 6 8.31 6.31 -4.80
CA VAL A 6 8.10 7.05 -3.55
C VAL A 6 8.35 6.08 -2.40
N ALA A 7 9.09 6.54 -1.40
CA ALA A 7 9.46 5.75 -0.24
C ALA A 7 8.87 6.37 1.03
N ASP A 8 8.40 5.49 1.93
CA ASP A 8 7.96 5.80 3.29
C ASP A 8 7.03 7.02 3.42
N GLU A 9 6.06 7.12 2.52
CA GLU A 9 5.03 8.17 2.55
C GLU A 9 4.01 7.86 3.65
N PRO A 10 3.68 8.83 4.52
CA PRO A 10 2.60 8.69 5.50
C PRO A 10 1.24 8.48 4.83
N ALA A 11 0.53 7.43 5.22
CA ALA A 11 -0.74 7.07 4.61
C ALA A 11 -1.68 6.27 5.54
N PHE A 12 -2.94 6.18 5.11
CA PHE A 12 -3.96 5.31 5.68
C PHE A 12 -4.59 4.44 4.59
N VAL A 13 -4.81 3.17 4.88
CA VAL A 13 -5.67 2.31 4.03
C VAL A 13 -7.12 2.62 4.36
N LEU A 14 -7.88 3.07 3.34
CA LEU A 14 -9.32 3.31 3.42
C LEU A 14 -10.08 2.01 3.17
N HIS A 15 -9.77 1.36 2.04
CA HIS A 15 -10.41 0.12 1.62
C HIS A 15 -9.39 -0.88 1.10
N SER A 16 -9.76 -2.16 1.19
CA SER A 16 -8.99 -3.27 0.66
C SER A 16 -9.95 -4.24 0.00
N ILE A 17 -9.67 -4.57 -1.26
CA ILE A 17 -10.48 -5.43 -2.12
C ILE A 17 -9.61 -6.62 -2.56
N PRO A 18 -10.06 -7.87 -2.36
CA PRO A 18 -9.39 -9.05 -2.90
C PRO A 18 -9.19 -8.93 -4.42
N TYR A 19 -7.95 -9.13 -4.88
CA TYR A 19 -7.62 -9.08 -6.30
C TYR A 19 -6.73 -10.26 -6.69
N LYS A 20 -7.19 -11.09 -7.60
CA LYS A 20 -6.57 -12.39 -7.92
C LYS A 20 -6.41 -13.26 -6.66
N GLU A 21 -5.73 -14.38 -6.84
CA GLU A 21 -5.54 -15.36 -5.78
C GLU A 21 -4.75 -14.79 -4.59
N THR A 22 -3.66 -14.05 -4.86
CA THR A 22 -2.69 -13.66 -3.82
C THR A 22 -2.56 -12.16 -3.57
N SER A 23 -3.29 -11.29 -4.27
CA SER A 23 -3.09 -9.83 -4.21
C SER A 23 -4.30 -9.09 -3.64
N LEU A 24 -4.07 -7.81 -3.30
CA LEU A 24 -5.12 -6.87 -2.87
C LEU A 24 -5.01 -5.60 -3.70
N ILE A 25 -6.15 -5.00 -4.04
CA ILE A 25 -6.23 -3.60 -4.44
C ILE A 25 -6.58 -2.80 -3.19
N LEU A 26 -5.81 -1.74 -2.95
CA LEU A 26 -5.91 -0.86 -1.82
C LEU A 26 -6.32 0.53 -2.29
N ASP A 27 -7.30 1.10 -1.61
CA ASP A 27 -7.62 2.52 -1.68
C ASP A 27 -6.92 3.20 -0.51
N VAL A 28 -5.97 4.10 -0.82
CA VAL A 28 -5.01 4.65 0.15
C VAL A 28 -5.09 6.17 0.13
N PHE A 29 -5.16 6.76 1.31
CA PHE A 29 -5.05 8.20 1.49
C PHE A 29 -3.64 8.55 1.98
N THR A 30 -2.86 9.21 1.12
CA THR A 30 -1.49 9.65 1.40
C THR A 30 -1.46 11.13 1.77
N ARG A 31 -0.44 11.54 2.53
CA ARG A 31 -0.31 12.93 2.99
C ARG A 31 0.00 13.90 1.85
N GLN A 32 0.92 13.54 0.95
CA GLN A 32 1.42 14.43 -0.11
C GLN A 32 0.81 14.15 -1.48
N TYR A 33 0.25 12.96 -1.72
CA TYR A 33 -0.24 12.55 -3.04
C TYR A 33 -1.77 12.34 -3.07
N GLY A 34 -2.45 12.62 -1.97
CA GLY A 34 -3.90 12.48 -1.84
C GLY A 34 -4.37 11.02 -1.89
N ARG A 35 -5.60 10.83 -2.35
CA ARG A 35 -6.22 9.50 -2.47
C ARG A 35 -5.76 8.81 -3.76
N MET A 36 -5.34 7.55 -3.66
CA MET A 36 -4.84 6.79 -4.79
C MET A 36 -5.03 5.27 -4.62
N ALA A 37 -4.98 4.55 -5.74
CA ALA A 37 -5.08 3.10 -5.76
C ALA A 37 -3.69 2.43 -5.81
N LEU A 38 -3.46 1.47 -4.93
CA LEU A 38 -2.25 0.63 -4.92
C LEU A 38 -2.61 -0.85 -5.09
N ILE A 39 -1.78 -1.60 -5.82
CA ILE A 39 -1.82 -3.06 -5.83
C ILE A 39 -0.75 -3.62 -4.90
N ALA A 40 -1.17 -4.38 -3.90
CA ALA A 40 -0.32 -5.12 -2.99
C ALA A 40 -0.18 -6.56 -3.48
N LYS A 41 0.86 -6.81 -4.28
CA LYS A 41 1.13 -8.12 -4.88
C LYS A 41 1.56 -9.11 -3.81
N GLY A 42 0.94 -10.29 -3.80
CA GLY A 42 1.29 -11.34 -2.83
C GLY A 42 0.87 -11.07 -1.39
N ALA A 43 0.11 -9.99 -1.13
CA ALA A 43 -0.29 -9.59 0.22
C ALA A 43 -1.05 -10.67 1.00
N LYS A 44 -1.75 -11.58 0.31
CA LYS A 44 -2.52 -12.68 0.92
C LYS A 44 -1.69 -13.93 1.25
N ARG A 45 -0.41 -14.00 0.84
CA ARG A 45 0.45 -15.16 1.11
C ARG A 45 0.67 -15.34 2.61
N PRO A 46 0.77 -16.57 3.14
CA PRO A 46 0.91 -16.82 4.58
C PRO A 46 2.07 -16.07 5.24
N HIS A 47 3.20 -15.95 4.56
CA HIS A 47 4.43 -15.29 5.04
C HIS A 47 4.65 -13.89 4.44
N SER A 48 3.60 -13.25 3.91
CA SER A 48 3.72 -11.90 3.37
C SER A 48 3.94 -10.88 4.47
N THR A 49 5.01 -10.08 4.35
CA THR A 49 5.28 -8.93 5.22
C THR A 49 4.18 -7.88 5.18
N LEU A 50 3.39 -7.85 4.10
CA LEU A 50 2.26 -6.93 3.94
C LEU A 50 0.97 -7.42 4.62
N ARG A 51 0.87 -8.72 4.94
CA ARG A 51 -0.36 -9.32 5.49
C ARG A 51 -0.82 -8.70 6.82
N PRO A 52 0.06 -8.45 7.81
CA PRO A 52 -0.36 -7.85 9.07
C PRO A 52 -0.51 -6.32 9.00
N VAL A 53 0.17 -5.65 8.06
CA VAL A 53 0.34 -4.19 8.09
C VAL A 53 -0.79 -3.44 7.38
N LEU A 54 -1.51 -4.08 6.46
CA LEU A 54 -2.58 -3.45 5.67
C LEU A 54 -3.92 -3.34 6.41
N GLN A 55 -3.87 -3.06 7.72
CA GLN A 55 -5.04 -2.76 8.53
C GLN A 55 -5.61 -1.40 8.15
N ARG A 56 -6.94 -1.31 8.11
CA ARG A 56 -7.62 -0.05 7.78
C ARG A 56 -7.45 0.96 8.91
N PHE A 57 -7.35 2.23 8.53
CA PHE A 57 -7.28 3.37 9.44
C PHE A 57 -6.13 3.34 10.47
N GLN A 58 -5.10 2.55 10.22
CA GLN A 58 -3.85 2.61 10.96
C GLN A 58 -2.87 3.57 10.28
N PRO A 59 -2.05 4.33 11.04
CA PRO A 59 -1.00 5.15 10.46
C PRO A 59 0.10 4.25 9.88
N LEU A 60 0.33 4.37 8.57
CA LEU A 60 1.32 3.58 7.84
C LEU A 60 2.35 4.47 7.16
N LEU A 61 3.55 3.94 6.97
CA LEU A 61 4.48 4.38 5.94
C LEU A 61 4.34 3.43 4.75
N VAL A 62 4.01 3.96 3.58
CA VAL A 62 3.84 3.18 2.36
C VAL A 62 4.86 3.61 1.32
N SER A 63 5.46 2.63 0.64
CA SER A 63 6.31 2.87 -0.51
C SER A 63 5.67 2.25 -1.74
N TRP A 64 5.78 2.92 -2.89
CA TRP A 64 5.24 2.41 -4.14
C TRP A 64 6.10 2.80 -5.33
N SER A 65 5.83 2.13 -6.45
CA SER A 65 6.42 2.47 -7.74
C SER A 65 5.40 2.36 -8.87
N GLY A 66 5.66 3.10 -9.95
CA GLY A 66 4.85 3.08 -11.17
C GLY A 66 4.28 4.45 -11.54
N LYS A 67 3.90 4.56 -12.82
CA LYS A 67 3.28 5.75 -13.42
C LYS A 67 1.80 5.58 -13.78
N SER A 68 1.27 4.37 -13.66
CA SER A 68 -0.14 4.08 -13.87
C SER A 68 -1.00 4.62 -12.73
N GLU A 69 -2.31 4.72 -12.98
CA GLU A 69 -3.29 5.07 -11.95
C GLU A 69 -3.33 4.03 -10.81
N LEU A 70 -3.17 2.74 -11.15
CA LEU A 70 -2.94 1.66 -10.19
C LEU A 70 -1.44 1.43 -10.02
N ARG A 71 -0.85 1.86 -8.90
CA ARG A 71 0.59 1.73 -8.64
C ARG A 71 0.91 0.51 -7.81
N THR A 72 2.13 -0.01 -7.88
CA THR A 72 2.51 -1.20 -7.12
C THR A 72 3.04 -0.82 -5.75
N LEU A 73 2.40 -1.30 -4.69
CA LEU A 73 2.91 -1.22 -3.32
C LEU A 73 4.17 -2.08 -3.21
N THR A 74 5.27 -1.49 -2.75
CA THR A 74 6.56 -2.16 -2.59
C THR A 74 6.92 -2.40 -1.14
N LYS A 75 6.44 -1.56 -0.21
CA LYS A 75 6.69 -1.65 1.23
C LYS A 75 5.52 -1.03 1.99
N SER A 76 5.21 -1.58 3.16
CA SER A 76 4.30 -0.98 4.13
C SER A 76 4.82 -1.25 5.52
N GLU A 77 4.88 -0.22 6.37
CA GLU A 77 5.25 -0.32 7.78
C GLU A 77 4.20 0.38 8.63
N TRP A 78 3.85 -0.22 9.77
CA TRP A 78 2.99 0.43 10.76
C TRP A 78 3.84 1.37 11.59
N VAL A 79 3.39 2.62 11.74
CA VAL A 79 4.14 3.67 12.46
C VAL A 79 4.13 3.43 13.97
N GLY A 80 3.19 2.61 14.48
CA GLY A 80 2.99 2.44 15.91
C GLY A 80 1.96 3.41 16.50
N GLY A 81 1.46 3.07 17.68
CA GLY A 81 0.74 3.98 18.58
C GLY A 81 1.37 3.87 19.97
N THR A 82 1.65 5.02 20.59
CA THR A 82 2.10 5.12 21.98
C THR A 82 0.97 4.82 22.95
#